data_AF-A0A1E3YAV6-F1
#
_entry.id   AF-A0A1E3YAV6-F1
#
_cell.length_a   1.000
_cell.length_b   1.000
_cell.length_c   1.000
_cell.angle_alpha   90.00
_cell.angle_beta   90.00
_cell.angle_gamma   90.00
#
_symmetry.space_group_name_H-M   'P 1'
#
loop_
_entity.id
_entity.type
_entity.pdbx_description
1 polymer ?
#
loop_
_entity_poly.entity_id
_entity_poly.type
_entity_poly.pdbx_seq_one_letter_code
_entity_poly.pdbx_strand_id
1 'polypeptide(L)'
;MPSALKVVDNLLGFVKDGAGKPSVKERALFAASVVFTYGIWENYVEQLAIELAETVATGISPDRVPEQVRRQLDKKSAWDLAVSPGWRALWVTSVREKAIGDEDEKFGLNTARVGQVKNLLSMAGVADAFRLVPSDVIPEHFKDGSFEDAVNELVTLRGEIVHTGKVPDTLRKSHVRAWRKFVESAINAVDESCRAQCKELGV
;
A
#
# COMPACT_ATOMS: atom_id res chain seq x y z
N MET A 1 11.82 5.79 -4.39
CA MET A 1 10.45 5.80 -4.93
C MET A 1 10.03 6.97 -5.84
N PRO A 2 10.68 8.17 -5.86
CA PRO A 2 10.27 9.24 -6.80
C PRO A 2 10.31 8.86 -8.29
N SER A 3 11.06 7.81 -8.64
CA SER A 3 11.21 7.35 -10.02
C SER A 3 10.00 6.59 -10.57
N ALA A 4 9.20 5.92 -9.73
CA ALA A 4 8.13 5.05 -10.21
C ALA A 4 6.93 5.87 -10.72
N LEU A 5 6.51 6.91 -9.99
CA LEU A 5 5.40 7.79 -10.38
C LEU A 5 5.70 8.62 -11.64
N LYS A 6 6.97 8.73 -12.04
CA LYS A 6 7.36 9.38 -13.30
C LYS A 6 6.72 8.70 -14.52
N VAL A 7 6.39 7.40 -14.45
CA VAL A 7 5.66 6.73 -15.53
C VAL A 7 4.28 7.37 -15.75
N VAL A 8 3.61 7.75 -14.67
CA VAL A 8 2.31 8.42 -14.71
C VAL A 8 2.45 9.82 -15.29
N ASP A 9 3.49 10.56 -14.88
CA ASP A 9 3.77 11.89 -15.42
C ASP A 9 4.05 11.84 -16.93
N ASN A 10 4.83 10.85 -17.39
CA ASN A 10 5.11 10.62 -18.80
C ASN A 10 3.84 10.28 -19.59
N LEU A 11 2.97 9.40 -19.07
CA LEU A 11 1.69 9.05 -19.70
C LEU A 11 0.77 10.27 -19.84
N LEU A 12 0.71 11.10 -18.80
CA LEU A 12 -0.07 12.34 -18.80
C LEU A 12 0.54 13.44 -19.70
N GLY A 13 1.83 13.34 -20.04
CA GLY A 13 2.51 14.21 -21.00
C GLY A 13 2.03 14.05 -22.44
N PHE A 14 1.51 12.87 -22.80
CA PHE A 14 0.92 12.63 -24.14
C PHE A 14 -0.49 13.20 -24.30
N VAL A 15 -1.12 13.65 -23.22
CA VAL A 15 -2.47 14.21 -23.21
C VAL A 15 -2.37 15.73 -23.19
N LYS A 16 -3.09 16.43 -24.07
CA LYS A 16 -3.07 17.90 -24.07
C LYS A 16 -3.68 18.45 -22.78
N ASP A 17 -3.18 19.59 -22.30
CA ASP A 17 -3.84 20.31 -21.23
C ASP A 17 -5.14 20.94 -21.76
N GLY A 18 -6.27 20.62 -21.13
CA GLY A 18 -7.58 21.12 -21.53
C GLY A 18 -8.65 20.75 -20.51
N ALA A 19 -9.70 21.57 -20.42
CA ALA A 19 -10.82 21.39 -19.47
C ALA A 19 -11.85 20.31 -19.91
N GLY A 20 -11.57 19.61 -21.02
CA GLY A 20 -12.53 18.71 -21.67
C GLY A 20 -12.46 17.24 -21.24
N LYS A 21 -13.46 16.47 -21.68
CA LYS A 21 -13.48 15.01 -21.58
C LYS A 21 -12.36 14.42 -22.44
N PRO A 22 -11.63 13.39 -21.97
CA PRO A 22 -10.60 12.75 -22.79
C PRO A 22 -11.19 12.20 -24.09
N SER A 23 -10.48 12.43 -25.20
CA SER A 23 -10.76 11.75 -26.47
C SER A 23 -10.62 10.24 -26.32
N VAL A 24 -11.15 9.47 -27.29
CA VAL A 24 -11.07 8.00 -27.26
C VAL A 24 -9.63 7.50 -27.10
N LYS A 25 -8.66 8.18 -27.73
CA LYS A 25 -7.24 7.84 -27.62
C LYS A 25 -6.65 8.18 -26.25
N GLU A 26 -7.10 9.27 -25.63
CA GLU A 26 -6.62 9.71 -24.31
C GLU A 26 -7.23 8.91 -23.16
N ARG A 27 -8.41 8.29 -23.36
CA ARG A 27 -9.01 7.42 -22.34
C ARG A 27 -8.10 6.26 -21.98
N ALA A 28 -7.50 5.58 -22.95
CA ALA A 28 -6.57 4.49 -22.66
C ALA A 28 -5.39 4.96 -21.79
N LEU A 29 -4.87 6.17 -22.05
CA LEU A 29 -3.79 6.77 -21.26
C LEU A 29 -4.23 7.11 -19.83
N PHE A 30 -5.47 7.59 -19.65
CA PHE A 30 -6.02 7.86 -18.31
C PHE A 30 -6.25 6.59 -17.51
N ALA A 31 -6.82 5.55 -18.15
CA ALA A 31 -6.98 4.23 -17.56
C ALA A 31 -5.64 3.69 -17.08
N ALA A 32 -4.65 3.66 -17.97
CA ALA A 32 -3.30 3.20 -17.66
C ALA A 32 -2.69 4.01 -16.50
N SER A 33 -2.81 5.33 -16.53
CA SER A 33 -2.27 6.21 -15.48
C SER A 33 -2.85 5.90 -14.10
N VAL A 34 -4.17 5.68 -13.99
CA VAL A 34 -4.81 5.31 -12.71
C VAL A 34 -4.37 3.92 -12.27
N VAL A 35 -4.36 2.95 -13.19
CA VAL A 35 -3.95 1.57 -12.89
C VAL A 35 -2.50 1.53 -12.41
N PHE A 36 -1.58 2.26 -13.06
CA PHE A 36 -0.19 2.38 -12.62
C PHE A 36 -0.07 3.10 -11.28
N THR A 37 -0.81 4.19 -11.07
CA THR A 37 -0.81 4.93 -9.79
C THR A 37 -1.20 4.02 -8.64
N TYR A 38 -2.27 3.24 -8.82
CA TYR A 38 -2.71 2.25 -7.84
C TYR A 38 -1.70 1.10 -7.67
N GLY A 39 -1.14 0.58 -8.77
CA GLY A 39 -0.16 -0.51 -8.71
C GLY A 39 1.12 -0.11 -7.95
N ILE A 40 1.54 1.16 -8.07
CA ILE A 40 2.65 1.71 -7.30
C ILE A 40 2.31 1.74 -5.80
N TRP A 41 1.09 2.15 -5.43
CA TRP A 41 0.62 2.11 -4.05
C TRP A 41 0.63 0.68 -3.47
N GLU A 42 0.05 -0.26 -4.20
CA GLU A 42 -0.01 -1.68 -3.80
C GLU A 42 1.39 -2.26 -3.59
N ASN A 43 2.27 -2.12 -4.58
CA ASN A 43 3.65 -2.58 -4.48
C ASN A 43 4.40 -1.88 -3.33
N TYR A 44 4.17 -0.58 -3.09
CA TYR A 44 4.80 0.09 -1.95
C TYR A 44 4.40 -0.55 -0.62
N VAL A 45 3.11 -0.79 -0.40
CA VAL A 45 2.62 -1.39 0.86
C VAL A 45 3.21 -2.78 1.06
N GLU A 46 3.31 -3.59 0.01
CA GLU A 46 3.92 -4.92 0.08
C GLU A 46 5.39 -4.86 0.50
N GLN A 47 6.18 -4.01 -0.16
CA GLN A 47 7.61 -3.87 0.14
C GLN A 47 7.82 -3.26 1.53
N LEU A 48 7.02 -2.25 1.91
CA LEU A 48 7.06 -1.65 3.24
C LEU A 48 6.80 -2.69 4.32
N ALA A 49 5.80 -3.56 4.15
CA ALA A 49 5.50 -4.60 5.13
C ALA A 49 6.67 -5.57 5.32
N ILE A 50 7.31 -5.99 4.23
CA ILE A 50 8.47 -6.89 4.27
C ILE A 50 9.64 -6.20 4.98
N GLU A 51 9.98 -4.97 4.59
CA GLU A 51 11.08 -4.21 5.19
C GLU A 51 10.84 -3.92 6.69
N LEU A 52 9.62 -3.57 7.06
CA LEU A 52 9.23 -3.39 8.46
C LEU A 52 9.38 -4.68 9.25
N ALA A 53 8.91 -5.81 8.73
CA ALA A 53 9.04 -7.09 9.43
C ALA A 53 10.51 -7.49 9.60
N GLU A 54 11.34 -7.33 8.57
CA GLU A 54 12.78 -7.60 8.63
C GLU A 54 13.48 -6.71 9.68
N THR A 55 13.13 -5.43 9.70
CA THR A 55 13.69 -4.44 10.63
C THR A 55 13.25 -4.70 12.07
N VAL A 56 11.94 -4.84 12.30
CA VAL A 56 11.38 -5.00 13.65
C VAL A 56 11.74 -6.35 14.23
N ALA A 57 11.63 -7.45 13.46
CA ALA A 57 11.96 -8.78 13.97
C ALA A 57 13.42 -8.86 14.45
N THR A 58 14.35 -8.20 13.76
CA THR A 58 15.77 -8.21 14.14
C THR A 58 16.09 -7.24 15.29
N GLY A 59 15.36 -6.13 15.40
CA GLY A 59 15.62 -5.10 16.41
C GLY A 59 15.01 -5.33 17.79
N ILE A 60 13.96 -6.16 17.92
CA ILE A 60 13.27 -6.33 19.21
C ILE A 60 13.67 -7.61 19.97
N SER A 61 13.48 -7.56 21.29
CA SER A 61 13.51 -8.73 22.17
C SER A 61 12.18 -9.52 22.08
N PRO A 62 12.19 -10.84 22.37
CA PRO A 62 10.99 -11.69 22.24
C PRO A 62 9.78 -11.23 23.06
N ASP A 63 9.98 -10.59 24.22
CA ASP A 63 8.93 -10.06 25.09
C ASP A 63 8.22 -8.83 24.49
N ARG A 64 8.88 -8.13 23.57
CA ARG A 64 8.35 -6.95 22.87
C ARG A 64 7.66 -7.29 21.56
N VAL A 65 7.55 -8.57 21.19
CA VAL A 65 6.84 -8.99 19.97
C VAL A 65 5.39 -8.49 20.02
N PRO A 66 4.92 -7.74 19.01
CA PRO A 66 3.55 -7.23 18.98
C PRO A 66 2.51 -8.35 19.07
N GLU A 67 1.37 -8.07 19.72
CA GLU A 67 0.37 -9.09 20.03
C GLU A 67 -0.15 -9.81 18.77
N GLN A 68 -0.42 -9.08 17.70
CA GLN A 68 -0.89 -9.66 16.44
C GLN A 68 0.10 -10.68 15.88
N VAL A 69 1.40 -10.41 16.01
CA VAL A 69 2.48 -11.29 15.57
C VAL A 69 2.60 -12.50 16.48
N ARG A 70 2.50 -12.31 17.80
CA ARG A 70 2.49 -13.43 18.77
C ARG A 70 1.39 -14.43 18.45
N ARG A 71 0.16 -13.97 18.24
CA ARG A 71 -0.99 -14.82 17.87
C ARG A 71 -0.75 -15.64 16.59
N GLN A 72 0.07 -15.13 15.67
CA GLN A 72 0.45 -15.86 14.46
C GLN A 72 1.52 -16.91 14.74
N LEU A 73 2.55 -16.54 15.51
CA LEU A 73 3.66 -17.41 15.89
C LEU A 73 3.24 -18.54 16.83
N ASP A 74 2.21 -18.33 17.66
CA ASP A 74 1.66 -19.33 18.58
C ASP A 74 1.12 -20.59 17.87
N LYS A 75 0.94 -20.53 16.55
CA LYS A 75 0.53 -21.66 15.71
C LYS A 75 1.70 -22.56 15.30
N LYS A 76 2.93 -22.19 15.64
CA LYS A 76 4.16 -22.89 15.26
C LYS A 76 4.66 -23.76 16.41
N SER A 77 5.45 -24.78 16.11
CA SER A 77 5.98 -25.66 17.16
C SER A 77 7.05 -24.95 17.98
N ALA A 78 7.27 -25.41 19.22
CA ALA A 78 8.34 -24.88 20.07
C ALA A 78 9.73 -25.04 19.40
N TRP A 79 9.92 -26.11 18.62
CA TRP A 79 11.15 -26.34 17.85
C TRP A 79 11.33 -25.28 16.75
N ASP A 80 10.28 -25.00 15.98
CA ASP A 80 10.35 -24.01 14.90
C ASP A 80 10.65 -22.61 15.42
N LEU A 81 10.09 -22.27 16.59
CA LEU A 81 10.26 -20.96 17.22
C LEU A 81 11.66 -20.78 17.84
N ALA A 82 12.21 -21.83 18.46
CA ALA A 82 13.43 -21.75 19.27
C ALA A 82 14.71 -22.20 18.54
N VAL A 83 14.62 -23.15 17.61
CA VAL A 83 15.80 -23.80 17.02
C VAL A 83 15.97 -23.39 15.56
N SER A 84 15.05 -23.81 14.69
CA SER A 84 15.11 -23.51 13.26
C SER A 84 13.72 -23.64 12.66
N PRO A 85 13.24 -22.64 11.89
CA PRO A 85 14.00 -21.50 11.38
C PRO A 85 14.12 -20.32 12.37
N GLY A 86 13.47 -20.40 13.54
CA GLY A 86 13.46 -19.36 14.56
C GLY A 86 12.33 -18.35 14.36
N TRP A 87 11.77 -17.82 15.45
CA TRP A 87 10.59 -16.94 15.41
C TRP A 87 10.74 -15.70 14.52
N ARG A 88 11.95 -15.13 14.43
CA ARG A 88 12.24 -13.97 13.56
C ARG A 88 12.07 -14.32 12.09
N ALA A 89 12.67 -15.43 11.66
CA ALA A 89 12.56 -15.90 10.28
C ALA A 89 11.11 -16.28 9.96
N LEU A 90 10.43 -16.99 10.87
CA LEU A 90 9.01 -17.34 10.71
C LEU A 90 8.11 -16.11 10.55
N TRP A 91 8.37 -15.05 11.29
CA TRP A 91 7.65 -13.80 11.19
C TRP A 91 7.88 -13.14 9.81
N VAL A 92 9.13 -12.96 9.40
CA VAL A 92 9.45 -12.37 8.09
C VAL A 92 8.84 -13.19 6.95
N THR A 93 8.97 -14.52 6.97
CA THR A 93 8.35 -15.42 5.98
C THR A 93 6.83 -15.25 5.96
N SER A 94 6.20 -15.19 7.12
CA SER A 94 4.76 -14.99 7.24
C SER A 94 4.26 -13.69 6.62
N VAL A 95 5.00 -12.60 6.80
CA VAL A 95 4.66 -11.29 6.22
C VAL A 95 4.91 -11.31 4.71
N ARG A 96 6.02 -11.90 4.26
CA ARG A 96 6.36 -12.05 2.84
C ARG A 96 5.30 -12.86 2.09
N GLU A 97 4.91 -14.03 2.60
CA GLU A 97 3.82 -14.84 2.04
C GLU A 97 2.52 -14.04 1.94
N LYS A 98 2.22 -13.20 2.93
CA LYS A 98 0.99 -12.39 2.91
C LYS A 98 1.06 -11.20 1.97
N ALA A 99 2.24 -10.62 1.80
CA ALA A 99 2.47 -9.47 0.93
C ALA A 99 2.48 -9.88 -0.55
N ILE A 100 3.37 -10.79 -0.93
CA ILE A 100 3.62 -11.12 -2.35
C ILE A 100 3.14 -12.51 -2.76
N GLY A 101 2.70 -13.34 -1.82
CA GLY A 101 2.30 -14.72 -2.07
C GLY A 101 3.44 -15.72 -1.91
N ASP A 102 3.19 -16.94 -2.35
CA ASP A 102 4.14 -18.06 -2.36
C ASP A 102 4.09 -18.79 -3.70
N GLU A 103 5.10 -19.61 -3.98
CA GLU A 103 5.18 -20.45 -5.19
C GLU A 103 4.06 -21.52 -5.21
N ASP A 104 3.57 -21.93 -4.04
CA ASP A 104 2.53 -22.96 -3.85
C ASP A 104 1.09 -22.39 -3.81
N GLU A 105 0.72 -21.53 -4.77
CA GLU A 105 -0.65 -21.05 -5.02
C GLU A 105 -1.28 -20.13 -3.95
N LYS A 106 -0.55 -19.74 -2.90
CA LYS A 106 -1.03 -18.69 -1.97
C LYS A 106 -0.91 -17.33 -2.64
N PHE A 107 -2.04 -16.78 -3.08
CA PHE A 107 -2.08 -15.39 -3.54
C PHE A 107 -1.70 -14.43 -2.40
N GLY A 108 -0.81 -13.47 -2.71
CA GLY A 108 -0.41 -12.40 -1.80
C GLY A 108 -1.52 -11.39 -1.53
N LEU A 109 -1.15 -10.12 -1.34
CA LEU A 109 -2.09 -9.04 -1.13
C LEU A 109 -3.00 -8.85 -2.36
N ASN A 110 -4.17 -9.47 -2.34
CA ASN A 110 -5.14 -9.28 -3.41
C ASN A 110 -5.92 -7.98 -3.17
N THR A 111 -5.48 -6.89 -3.78
CA THR A 111 -6.02 -5.54 -3.64
C THR A 111 -5.66 -4.89 -2.29
N ALA A 112 -4.85 -3.84 -2.33
CA ALA A 112 -4.49 -2.98 -1.18
C ALA A 112 -5.65 -2.07 -0.69
N ARG A 113 -6.81 -2.64 -0.32
CA ARG A 113 -7.86 -1.90 0.42
C ARG A 113 -7.39 -1.58 1.83
N VAL A 114 -7.96 -0.52 2.43
CA VAL A 114 -7.63 -0.06 3.80
C VAL A 114 -7.51 -1.18 4.82
N GLY A 115 -8.52 -2.06 4.92
CA GLY A 115 -8.50 -3.15 5.90
C GLY A 115 -7.37 -4.16 5.64
N GLN A 116 -7.04 -4.43 4.38
CA GLN A 116 -5.98 -5.36 3.99
C GLN A 116 -4.60 -4.75 4.24
N VAL A 117 -4.43 -3.45 3.94
CA VAL A 117 -3.22 -2.67 4.26
C VAL A 117 -2.98 -2.63 5.77
N LYS A 118 -3.99 -2.22 6.56
CA LYS A 118 -3.89 -2.19 8.03
C LYS A 118 -3.55 -3.56 8.61
N ASN A 119 -4.19 -4.62 8.12
CA ASN A 119 -3.89 -5.98 8.57
C ASN A 119 -2.45 -6.40 8.21
N LEU A 120 -2.00 -6.16 6.98
CA LEU A 120 -0.65 -6.54 6.55
C LEU A 120 0.44 -5.78 7.35
N LEU A 121 0.29 -4.48 7.53
CA LEU A 121 1.24 -3.68 8.30
C LEU A 121 1.18 -3.99 9.80
N SER A 122 0.02 -4.40 10.32
CA SER A 122 -0.10 -4.93 11.67
C SER A 122 0.62 -6.26 11.86
N MET A 123 0.55 -7.15 10.86
CA MET A 123 1.38 -8.35 10.84
C MET A 123 2.87 -8.02 10.70
N ALA A 124 3.25 -6.88 10.13
CA ALA A 124 4.64 -6.41 10.08
C ALA A 124 5.12 -5.73 11.37
N GLY A 125 4.24 -5.60 12.38
CA GLY A 125 4.59 -5.10 13.71
C GLY A 125 4.12 -3.68 14.04
N VAL A 126 3.37 -3.04 13.15
CA VAL A 126 2.84 -1.68 13.35
C VAL A 126 1.44 -1.73 13.97
N ALA A 127 1.15 -0.98 15.04
CA ALA A 127 -0.15 -1.06 15.69
C ALA A 127 -1.27 -0.43 14.84
N ASP A 128 -1.02 0.76 14.30
CA ASP A 128 -1.93 1.44 13.37
C ASP A 128 -1.14 2.23 12.33
N ALA A 129 -1.08 1.70 11.11
CA ALA A 129 -0.30 2.29 10.02
C ALA A 129 -0.72 3.72 9.69
N PHE A 130 -1.98 4.11 9.92
CA PHE A 130 -2.49 5.42 9.51
C PHE A 130 -2.56 6.43 10.66
N ARG A 131 -2.11 6.05 11.86
CA ARG A 131 -2.18 6.85 13.10
C ARG A 131 -1.66 8.28 12.94
N LEU A 132 -0.57 8.47 12.21
CA LEU A 132 0.09 9.77 12.04
C LEU A 132 -0.07 10.33 10.63
N VAL A 133 -0.97 9.77 9.80
CA VAL A 133 -1.21 10.28 8.45
C VAL A 133 -1.97 11.61 8.53
N PRO A 134 -1.42 12.71 8.00
CA PRO A 134 -2.09 14.00 8.02
C PRO A 134 -3.39 14.02 7.19
N SER A 135 -4.39 14.77 7.64
CA SER A 135 -5.68 14.90 6.93
C SER A 135 -5.58 15.67 5.61
N ASP A 136 -4.52 16.45 5.39
CA ASP A 136 -4.29 17.22 4.16
C ASP A 136 -3.65 16.37 3.03
N VAL A 137 -3.30 15.11 3.31
CA VAL A 137 -2.84 14.14 2.29
C VAL A 137 -3.94 13.82 1.27
N ILE A 138 -5.22 14.07 1.60
CA ILE A 138 -6.41 13.70 0.82
C ILE A 138 -6.44 14.42 -0.55
N PRO A 139 -6.87 13.75 -1.65
CA PRO A 139 -6.94 14.39 -2.97
C PRO A 139 -7.86 15.62 -2.98
N GLU A 140 -7.47 16.66 -3.72
CA GLU A 140 -8.18 17.95 -3.75
C GLU A 140 -9.64 17.85 -4.24
N HIS A 141 -9.98 16.84 -5.03
CA HIS A 141 -11.34 16.58 -5.50
C HIS A 141 -12.17 15.72 -4.54
N PHE A 142 -11.59 15.31 -3.40
CA PHE A 142 -12.17 14.38 -2.43
C PHE A 142 -12.11 14.93 -0.99
N LYS A 143 -12.36 16.24 -0.83
CA LYS A 143 -12.10 16.97 0.43
C LYS A 143 -12.99 16.60 1.62
N ASP A 144 -14.16 16.01 1.38
CA ASP A 144 -15.13 15.69 2.44
C ASP A 144 -14.94 14.28 3.02
N GLY A 145 -13.97 13.51 2.53
CA GLY A 145 -13.67 12.15 2.99
C GLY A 145 -12.51 12.07 3.99
N SER A 146 -12.24 10.86 4.47
CA SER A 146 -11.01 10.53 5.21
C SER A 146 -9.89 10.04 4.27
N PHE A 147 -8.68 9.89 4.81
CA PHE A 147 -7.58 9.23 4.11
C PHE A 147 -7.97 7.81 3.67
N GLU A 148 -8.59 7.05 4.56
CA GLU A 148 -9.10 5.71 4.28
C GLU A 148 -10.13 5.70 3.15
N ASP A 149 -11.06 6.65 3.16
CA ASP A 149 -12.05 6.77 2.08
C ASP A 149 -11.38 7.05 0.74
N ALA A 150 -10.36 7.91 0.71
CA ALA A 150 -9.60 8.21 -0.50
C ALA A 150 -8.85 6.98 -1.03
N VAL A 151 -8.24 6.16 -0.15
CA VAL A 151 -7.61 4.89 -0.56
C VAL A 151 -8.64 3.94 -1.17
N ASN A 152 -9.78 3.76 -0.51
CA ASN A 152 -10.84 2.86 -0.99
C ASN A 152 -11.47 3.34 -2.31
N GLU A 153 -11.59 4.66 -2.49
CA GLU A 153 -12.08 5.25 -3.73
C GLU A 153 -11.09 5.00 -4.89
N LEU A 154 -9.78 5.16 -4.65
CA LEU A 154 -8.76 4.82 -5.66
C LEU A 154 -8.82 3.34 -6.05
N VAL A 155 -8.98 2.44 -5.06
CA VAL A 155 -9.18 1.00 -5.32
C VAL A 155 -10.41 0.77 -6.19
N THR A 156 -11.52 1.42 -5.86
CA THR A 156 -12.80 1.29 -6.57
C THR A 156 -12.68 1.78 -8.01
N LEU A 157 -12.08 2.95 -8.21
CA LEU A 157 -11.82 3.52 -9.53
C LEU A 157 -10.92 2.60 -10.39
N ARG A 158 -9.84 2.06 -9.81
CA ARG A 158 -8.99 1.08 -10.50
C ARG A 158 -9.77 -0.20 -10.84
N GLY A 159 -10.59 -0.70 -9.91
CA GLY A 159 -11.42 -1.88 -10.11
C GLY A 159 -12.44 -1.71 -11.24
N GLU A 160 -13.11 -0.56 -11.28
CA GLU A 160 -14.05 -0.21 -12.36
C GLU A 160 -13.33 -0.21 -13.72
N ILE A 161 -12.17 0.44 -13.81
CA ILE A 161 -11.38 0.52 -15.05
C ILE A 161 -10.95 -0.88 -15.53
N VAL A 162 -10.41 -1.70 -14.63
CA VAL A 162 -9.88 -3.04 -14.98
C VAL A 162 -11.02 -4.00 -15.36
N HIS A 163 -12.13 -4.01 -14.63
CA HIS A 163 -13.23 -4.94 -14.91
C HIS A 163 -14.07 -4.54 -16.13
N THR A 164 -14.26 -3.25 -16.38
CA THR A 164 -15.10 -2.78 -17.49
C THR A 164 -14.32 -2.51 -18.76
N GLY A 165 -13.00 -2.31 -18.67
CA GLY A 165 -12.17 -1.80 -19.76
C GLY A 165 -12.52 -0.37 -20.18
N LYS A 166 -13.34 0.35 -19.40
CA LYS A 166 -13.85 1.68 -19.71
C LYS A 166 -13.31 2.70 -18.70
N VAL A 167 -13.14 3.93 -19.17
CA VAL A 167 -12.82 5.07 -18.32
C VAL A 167 -14.10 5.78 -17.93
N PRO A 168 -14.34 6.06 -16.63
CA PRO A 168 -15.47 6.83 -16.18
C PRO A 168 -15.58 8.17 -16.90
N ASP A 169 -16.79 8.50 -17.34
CA ASP A 169 -17.04 9.70 -18.14
C ASP A 169 -16.80 11.01 -17.36
N THR A 170 -16.73 10.93 -16.04
CA THR A 170 -16.41 12.03 -15.10
C THR A 170 -14.91 12.17 -14.84
N LEU A 171 -14.06 11.21 -15.25
CA LEU A 171 -12.63 11.28 -15.03
C LEU A 171 -12.00 12.37 -15.92
N ARG A 172 -11.18 13.22 -15.32
CA ARG A 172 -10.48 14.35 -15.96
C ARG A 172 -8.99 14.25 -15.67
N LYS A 173 -8.17 14.94 -16.48
CA LYS A 173 -6.71 14.99 -16.29
C LYS A 173 -6.33 15.48 -14.89
N SER A 174 -7.06 16.48 -14.39
CA SER A 174 -6.88 17.02 -13.03
C SER A 174 -7.11 15.95 -11.96
N HIS A 175 -8.13 15.10 -12.09
CA HIS A 175 -8.39 14.00 -11.15
C HIS A 175 -7.24 12.99 -11.16
N VAL A 176 -6.73 12.61 -12.33
CA VAL A 176 -5.60 11.66 -12.43
C VAL A 176 -4.33 12.26 -11.80
N ARG A 177 -4.05 13.55 -12.01
CA ARG A 177 -2.95 14.26 -11.34
C ARG A 177 -3.14 14.29 -9.82
N ALA A 178 -4.35 14.54 -9.36
CA ALA A 178 -4.68 14.54 -7.93
C ALA A 178 -4.48 13.15 -7.31
N TRP A 179 -4.88 12.06 -7.99
CA TRP A 179 -4.60 10.69 -7.53
C TRP A 179 -3.11 10.36 -7.48
N ARG A 180 -2.33 10.80 -8.47
CA ARG A 180 -0.87 10.65 -8.47
C ARG A 180 -0.22 11.37 -7.28
N LYS A 181 -0.62 12.63 -7.03
CA LYS A 181 -0.13 13.43 -5.88
C LYS A 181 -0.56 12.82 -4.55
N PHE A 182 -1.79 12.30 -4.47
CA PHE A 182 -2.29 11.58 -3.32
C PHE A 182 -1.42 10.37 -3.00
N VAL A 183 -1.15 9.48 -3.97
CA VAL A 183 -0.31 8.29 -3.73
C VAL A 183 1.10 8.67 -3.29
N GLU A 184 1.71 9.70 -3.89
CA GLU A 184 3.02 10.20 -3.42
C GLU A 184 3.00 10.65 -1.96
N SER A 185 1.98 11.43 -1.60
CA SER A 185 1.81 11.97 -0.24
C SER A 185 1.47 10.86 0.77
N ALA A 186 0.62 9.91 0.36
CA ALA A 186 0.23 8.73 1.13
C ALA A 186 1.43 7.84 1.43
N ILE A 187 2.29 7.58 0.43
CA ILE A 187 3.52 6.83 0.60
C ILE A 187 4.38 7.47 1.70
N ASN A 188 4.66 8.77 1.58
CA ASN A 188 5.52 9.46 2.55
C ASN A 188 4.91 9.49 3.96
N ALA A 189 3.60 9.77 4.07
CA ALA A 189 2.92 9.86 5.36
C ALA A 189 2.82 8.50 6.07
N VAL A 190 2.53 7.42 5.33
CA VAL A 190 2.48 6.07 5.89
C VAL A 190 3.88 5.58 6.27
N ASP A 191 4.90 5.89 5.45
CA ASP A 191 6.30 5.62 5.80
C ASP A 191 6.68 6.23 7.15
N GLU A 192 6.38 7.52 7.33
CA GLU A 192 6.68 8.26 8.55
C GLU A 192 5.92 7.72 9.76
N SER A 193 4.62 7.44 9.58
CA SER A 193 3.76 6.85 10.61
C SER A 193 4.29 5.48 11.09
N CYS A 194 4.72 4.63 10.16
CA CYS A 194 5.31 3.33 10.47
C CYS A 194 6.69 3.47 11.15
N ARG A 195 7.57 4.33 10.64
CA ARG A 195 8.90 4.58 11.26
C ARG A 195 8.79 5.10 12.68
N ALA A 196 7.83 5.99 12.97
CA ALA A 196 7.60 6.49 14.32
C ALA A 196 7.25 5.35 15.29
N GLN A 197 6.43 4.38 14.83
CA GLN A 197 6.05 3.22 15.63
C GLN A 197 7.20 2.22 15.80
N CYS A 198 8.07 2.03 14.81
CA CYS A 198 9.31 1.25 14.98
C CYS A 198 10.19 1.82 16.10
N LYS A 199 10.35 3.15 16.15
CA LYS A 199 11.11 3.82 17.22
C LYS A 199 10.48 3.61 18.60
N GLU A 200 9.14 3.63 18.70
CA GLU A 200 8.43 3.30 19.95
C GLU A 200 8.70 1.85 20.39
N LEU A 201 8.87 0.94 19.44
CA LEU A 201 9.29 -0.45 19.67
C LEU A 201 10.79 -0.61 19.98
N GLY A 202 11.56 0.48 20.00
CA GLY A 202 12.99 0.48 20.30
C GLY A 202 13.86 -0.01 19.15
N VAL A 203 13.37 0.14 17.91
CA VAL A 203 14.07 -0.21 16.67
C VAL A 203 14.42 1.05 15.88
#